data_AF-A0A0A7GJV6-F1
#
_entry.id   AF-A0A0A7GJV6-F1
#
_cell.length_a   1.000
_cell.length_b   1.000
_cell.length_c   1.000
_cell.angle_alpha   90.00
_cell.angle_beta   90.00
_cell.angle_gamma   90.00
#
_symmetry.space_group_name_H-M   'P 1'
#
loop_
_entity.id
_entity.type
_entity.pdbx_description
1 polymer ?
#
loop_
_entity_poly.entity_id
_entity_poly.type
_entity_poly.pdbx_seq_one_letter_code
_entity_poly.pdbx_strand_id
1 'polypeptide(L)'
;MIFFFEKDGELIGSSPAYLNPRDARDITLTVSVPEDTRIYSEGVEVYAYLPLLPVSVTESLYKTSPLLPLIVQVSALSAILIAVYRLTGFGEDFIVLKKRRLRI
;
A
#
# COMPACT_ATOMS: atom_id res chain seq x y z
N MET A 1 -8.16 -0.62 6.23
CA MET A 1 -6.82 -0.33 5.66
C MET A 1 -5.81 -0.30 6.80
N ILE A 2 -4.53 -0.53 6.50
CA ILE A 2 -3.44 -0.49 7.49
C ILE A 2 -2.73 0.84 7.34
N PHE A 3 -2.61 1.60 8.43
CA PHE A 3 -2.02 2.94 8.44
C PHE A 3 -0.77 3.00 9.31
N PHE A 4 0.25 3.69 8.80
CA PHE A 4 1.45 4.08 9.53
C PHE A 4 1.56 5.60 9.47
N PHE A 5 1.93 6.20 10.60
CA PHE A 5 2.05 7.65 10.77
C PHE A 5 3.50 7.95 11.12
N GLU A 6 4.13 8.85 10.37
CA GLU A 6 5.56 9.13 10.49
C GLU A 6 5.80 10.64 10.56
N LYS A 7 6.77 11.04 11.39
CA LYS A 7 7.27 12.41 11.48
C LYS A 7 8.79 12.35 11.54
N ASP A 8 9.44 13.09 10.66
CA ASP A 8 10.91 13.22 10.58
C ASP A 8 11.66 11.87 10.51
N GLY A 9 11.05 10.83 9.92
CA GLY A 9 11.65 9.48 9.86
C GLY A 9 11.24 8.55 11.00
N GLU A 10 10.50 9.03 11.99
CA GLU A 10 10.10 8.27 13.18
C GLU A 10 8.59 7.98 13.20
N LEU A 11 8.25 6.74 13.57
CA LEU A 11 6.86 6.31 13.71
C LEU A 11 6.19 6.99 14.90
N ILE A 12 5.05 7.62 14.63
CA ILE A 12 4.20 8.24 15.66
C ILE A 12 3.23 7.18 16.18
N GLY A 13 3.48 6.74 17.42
CA GLY A 13 2.70 5.73 18.11
C GLY A 13 3.37 4.34 18.09
N SER A 14 2.91 3.45 18.97
CA SER A 14 3.54 2.15 19.22
C SER A 14 3.14 1.03 18.25
N SER A 15 2.11 1.23 17.41
CA SER A 15 1.59 0.19 16.53
C SER A 15 0.92 0.78 15.28
N PRO A 16 1.00 0.09 14.11
CA PRO A 16 0.16 0.40 12.97
C PRO A 16 -1.32 0.41 13.35
N ALA A 17 -2.08 1.31 12.74
CA ALA A 17 -3.52 1.40 12.95
C ALA A 17 -4.25 0.59 11.88
N TYR A 18 -5.05 -0.38 12.30
CA TYR A 18 -6.06 -0.97 11.43
C TYR A 18 -7.35 -0.19 11.59
N LEU A 19 -7.82 0.44 10.50
CA LEU A 19 -9.07 1.20 10.49
C LEU A 19 -10.03 0.60 9.45
N ASN A 20 -11.26 0.31 9.87
CA ASN A 20 -12.35 -0.03 8.99
C ASN A 20 -12.89 1.22 8.29
N PRO A 21 -13.72 1.07 7.25
CA PRO A 21 -14.42 2.19 6.67
C PRO A 21 -15.23 2.93 7.74
N ARG A 22 -15.09 4.26 7.79
CA ARG A 22 -15.74 5.18 8.75
C ARG A 22 -15.18 5.14 10.18
N ASP A 23 -14.17 4.33 10.45
CA ASP A 23 -13.43 4.44 11.70
C ASP A 23 -12.62 5.74 11.73
N ALA A 24 -12.60 6.40 12.88
CA ALA A 24 -11.77 7.55 13.16
C ALA A 24 -10.77 7.19 14.26
N ARG A 25 -9.55 7.69 14.15
CA ARG A 25 -8.52 7.51 15.17
C ARG A 25 -7.81 8.84 15.41
N ASP A 26 -7.86 9.29 16.65
CA ASP A 26 -7.15 10.48 17.08
C ASP A 26 -5.66 10.15 17.28
N ILE A 27 -4.80 11.04 16.82
CA ILE A 27 -3.35 10.91 16.92
C ILE A 27 -2.85 12.18 17.61
N THR A 28 -2.23 12.00 18.78
CA THR A 28 -1.65 13.11 19.53
C THR A 28 -0.24 13.38 19.03
N LEU A 29 -0.02 14.60 18.54
CA LEU A 29 1.29 15.12 18.15
C LEU A 29 1.77 16.17 19.14
N THR A 30 2.99 16.02 19.63
CA THR A 30 3.66 17.04 20.43
C THR A 30 4.58 17.84 19.54
N VAL A 31 4.31 19.15 19.46
CA VAL A 31 5.12 20.11 18.70
C VAL A 31 5.96 20.91 19.69
N SER A 32 7.28 20.88 19.54
CA SER A 32 8.20 21.67 20.37
C SER A 32 8.64 22.90 19.59
N VAL A 33 8.13 24.07 19.97
CA VAL A 33 8.43 25.35 19.29
C VAL A 33 9.45 26.15 20.11
N PRO A 34 10.52 26.71 19.49
CA PRO A 34 11.43 27.65 20.15
C PRO A 34 10.73 28.96 20.54
N GLU A 35 11.30 29.72 21.49
CA GLU A 35 10.74 31.02 21.93
C GLU A 35 10.70 32.08 20.81
N ASP A 36 11.54 31.94 19.78
CA ASP A 36 11.53 32.83 18.62
C ASP A 36 10.29 32.59 17.75
N THR A 37 9.42 33.61 17.68
CA THR A 37 8.14 33.63 16.95
C THR A 37 8.31 33.57 15.44
N ARG A 38 8.76 32.42 14.92
CA ARG A 38 8.71 32.09 13.49
C ARG A 38 7.52 31.17 13.20
N ILE A 39 7.06 31.20 11.95
CA ILE A 39 6.07 30.26 11.44
C ILE A 39 6.80 28.95 11.15
N TYR A 40 6.44 27.89 11.86
CA TYR A 40 6.94 26.54 11.64
C TYR A 40 5.86 25.70 10.99
N SER A 41 6.18 25.07 9.86
CA SER A 41 5.34 24.10 9.19
C SER A 41 5.88 22.70 9.49
N GLU A 42 5.20 21.96 10.36
CA GLU A 42 5.45 20.53 10.56
C GLU A 42 4.46 19.72 9.71
N GLY A 43 4.97 18.67 9.06
CA GLY A 43 4.18 17.72 8.28
C GLY A 43 4.16 16.36 8.96
N VAL A 44 3.06 15.63 8.80
CA VAL A 44 2.96 14.21 9.17
C VAL A 44 2.75 13.42 7.90
N GLU A 45 3.60 12.43 7.69
CA GLU A 45 3.47 11.50 6.59
C GLU A 45 2.54 10.36 6.99
N VAL A 46 1.60 10.03 6.10
CA VAL A 46 0.62 8.96 6.33
C VAL A 46 0.75 7.93 5.22
N TYR A 47 1.16 6.73 5.60
CA TYR A 47 1.27 5.59 4.70
C TYR A 47 0.07 4.67 4.88
N ALA A 48 -0.69 4.47 3.81
CA ALA A 48 -1.92 3.68 3.83
C ALA A 48 -1.82 2.48 2.87
N TYR A 49 -1.98 1.27 3.41
CA TYR A 49 -1.87 0.02 2.67
C TYR A 49 -3.18 -0.76 2.64
N LEU A 50 -3.39 -1.50 1.56
CA LEU A 50 -4.53 -2.40 1.44
C LEU A 50 -4.38 -3.58 2.42
N PRO A 51 -5.49 -4.10 2.98
CA PRO A 51 -5.45 -5.24 3.89
C PRO A 51 -5.32 -6.58 3.12
N LEU A 52 -4.42 -6.64 2.14
CA LEU A 52 -4.16 -7.85 1.33
C LEU A 52 -3.19 -8.83 2.01
N LEU A 53 -2.32 -8.32 2.88
CA LEU A 53 -1.35 -9.10 3.65
C LEU A 53 -1.74 -9.05 5.14
N PRO A 54 -1.32 -10.05 5.95
CA PRO A 54 -1.42 -9.95 7.40
C PRO A 54 -0.72 -8.71 7.93
N VAL A 55 -1.23 -8.16 9.04
CA VAL A 55 -0.68 -6.93 9.65
C VAL A 55 0.79 -7.10 10.01
N SER A 56 1.16 -8.25 10.60
CA SER A 56 2.55 -8.56 10.96
C SER A 56 3.51 -8.55 9.76
N VAL A 57 3.06 -9.07 8.61
CA VAL A 57 3.86 -9.07 7.37
C VAL A 57 4.02 -7.65 6.84
N THR A 58 2.93 -6.87 6.84
CA THR A 58 2.94 -5.48 6.40
C THR A 58 3.87 -4.63 7.27
N GLU A 59 3.85 -4.84 8.58
CA GLU A 59 4.73 -4.18 9.55
C GLU A 59 6.20 -4.55 9.34
N SER A 60 6.52 -5.84 9.17
CA SER A 60 7.89 -6.27 8.87
C SER A 60 8.42 -5.67 7.57
N LEU A 61 7.59 -5.59 6.53
CA LEU A 61 7.95 -4.95 5.26
C LEU A 61 8.18 -3.45 5.43
N TYR A 62 7.27 -2.77 6.15
CA TYR A 62 7.36 -1.33 6.42
C TYR A 62 8.65 -0.97 7.14
N LYS A 63 9.02 -1.73 8.18
CA LYS A 63 10.26 -1.52 8.95
C LYS A 63 11.53 -1.57 8.11
N THR A 64 11.48 -2.27 6.96
CA THR A 64 12.61 -2.31 6.03
C THR A 64 12.56 -1.15 5.04
N SER A 65 11.38 -0.83 4.51
CA SER A 65 11.13 0.36 3.67
C SER A 65 9.63 0.60 3.54
N PRO A 66 9.15 1.87 3.59
CA PRO A 66 7.75 2.20 3.34
C PRO A 66 7.22 1.77 1.96
N LEU A 67 8.09 1.54 0.97
CA LEU A 67 7.69 1.12 -0.37
C LEU A 67 7.48 -0.40 -0.50
N LEU A 68 8.10 -1.20 0.37
CA LEU A 68 8.05 -2.66 0.27
C LEU A 68 6.65 -3.25 0.42
N PRO A 69 5.80 -2.82 1.37
CA PRO A 69 4.44 -3.33 1.45
C PRO A 69 3.66 -3.14 0.15
N LEU A 70 3.81 -1.98 -0.51
CA LEU A 70 3.15 -1.69 -1.78
C LEU A 70 3.65 -2.61 -2.90
N ILE A 71 4.97 -2.75 -3.05
CA ILE A 71 5.58 -3.61 -4.08
C ILE A 71 5.11 -5.05 -3.93
N VAL A 72 5.09 -5.58 -2.71
CA VAL A 72 4.65 -6.95 -2.45
C VAL A 72 3.16 -7.11 -2.75
N GLN A 73 2.31 -6.15 -2.37
CA GLN A 73 0.88 -6.20 -2.66
C GLN A 73 0.59 -6.17 -4.16
N VAL A 74 1.24 -5.29 -4.92
CA VAL A 74 1.10 -5.21 -6.38
C VAL A 74 1.60 -6.49 -7.05
N SER A 75 2.72 -7.04 -6.58
CA SER A 75 3.29 -8.29 -7.11
C SER A 75 2.37 -9.48 -6.85
N ALA A 76 1.81 -9.58 -5.63
CA ALA A 76 0.86 -10.64 -5.27
C ALA A 76 -0.42 -10.54 -6.10
N LEU A 77 -0.99 -9.34 -6.26
CA LEU A 77 -2.17 -9.14 -7.09
C LEU A 77 -1.90 -9.48 -8.56
N SER A 78 -0.75 -9.07 -9.09
CA SER A 78 -0.32 -9.39 -10.45
C SER A 78 -0.18 -10.89 -10.65
N ALA A 79 0.42 -11.61 -9.70
CA ALA A 79 0.55 -13.06 -9.75
C ALA A 79 -0.81 -13.76 -9.75
N ILE A 80 -1.76 -13.29 -8.94
CA ILE A 80 -3.14 -13.80 -8.93
C ILE A 80 -3.80 -13.57 -10.29
N LEU A 81 -3.69 -12.37 -10.86
CA LEU A 81 -4.27 -12.05 -12.17
C LEU A 81 -3.68 -12.90 -13.29
N ILE A 82 -2.36 -13.13 -13.27
CA ILE A 82 -1.69 -14.02 -14.22
C ILE A 82 -2.19 -15.46 -14.07
N ALA A 83 -2.33 -15.96 -12.84
CA ALA A 83 -2.86 -17.29 -12.59
C ALA A 83 -4.29 -17.44 -13.11
N VAL A 84 -5.16 -16.46 -12.83
CA VAL A 84 -6.54 -16.43 -13.34
C VAL A 84 -6.54 -16.41 -14.86
N TYR A 85 -5.74 -15.56 -15.51
CA TYR A 85 -5.63 -15.51 -16.98
C TYR A 85 -5.24 -16.87 -17.57
N ARG A 86 -4.25 -17.55 -16.96
CA ARG A 86 -3.80 -18.88 -17.41
C ARG A 86 -4.87 -19.96 -17.23
N LEU A 87 -5.59 -19.95 -16.11
CA LEU A 87 -6.60 -20.96 -15.81
C LEU A 87 -7.88 -20.79 -16.62
N THR A 88 -8.25 -19.55 -16.94
CA THR A 88 -9.48 -19.23 -17.67
C THR A 88 -9.37 -19.38 -19.18
N GLY A 89 -8.14 -19.51 -19.72
CA GLY A 89 -7.92 -19.60 -21.16
C GLY A 89 -8.28 -18.31 -21.93
N PHE A 90 -8.50 -17.20 -21.23
CA PHE A 90 -8.71 -15.89 -21.85
C PHE A 90 -7.52 -15.61 -22.77
N GLY A 91 -7.73 -15.65 -24.09
CA GLY A 91 -6.68 -15.41 -25.09
C GLY A 91 -6.51 -16.52 -26.12
N GLU A 92 -6.88 -17.78 -25.84
CA GLU A 92 -6.84 -18.83 -26.88
C GLU A 92 -7.80 -18.51 -28.03
N ASP A 93 -9.02 -18.07 -27.71
CA ASP A 93 -10.03 -17.68 -28.70
C ASP A 93 -9.59 -16.49 -29.56
N PHE A 94 -8.92 -15.49 -28.96
CA PHE A 94 -8.40 -14.33 -29.70
C PHE A 94 -7.25 -14.71 -30.66
N ILE A 95 -6.38 -15.64 -30.25
CA ILE A 95 -5.26 -16.12 -31.09
C ILE A 95 -5.77 -16.97 -32.25
N VAL A 96 -6.78 -17.82 -32.02
CA VAL A 96 -7.41 -18.64 -33.07
C VAL A 96 -8.11 -17.78 -34.12
N LEU A 97 -8.85 -16.74 -33.71
CA LEU A 97 -9.51 -15.80 -34.62
C LEU A 97 -8.51 -15.03 -35.49
N LYS A 98 -7.38 -14.58 -34.91
CA LYS A 98 -6.33 -13.88 -35.68
C LYS A 98 -5.66 -14.78 -36.72
N LYS A 99 -5.43 -16.06 -36.39
CA LYS A 99 -4.79 -17.02 -37.31
C LYS A 99 -5.67 -17.39 -38.50
N ARG A 100 -7.01 -17.41 -38.33
CA ARG A 100 -7.97 -17.61 -39.45
C ARG A 100 -8.00 -16.44 -40.43
N ARG A 101 -7.85 -15.20 -39.97
CA ARG A 101 -7.85 -14.00 -40.83
C ARG A 101 -6.58 -13.83 -41.67
N LEU A 102 -5.46 -14.43 -41.26
CA LEU A 102 -4.17 -14.37 -41.96
C LEU A 102 -3.97 -15.52 -42.96
N ARG A 103 -4.90 -16.48 -43.03
CA ARG A 103 -5.02 -17.46 -44.11
C ARG A 103 -6.16 -17.04 -45.06
N ILE A 104 -5.97 -15.92 -45.74
CA ILE A 104 -6.74 -15.51 -46.93
C ILE A 104 -5.73 -15.02 -47.94
#